data_AF-A0A965F9F3-F1
#
_entry.id   AF-A0A965F9F3-F1
#
_cell.length_a   1.000
_cell.length_b   1.000
_cell.length_c   1.000
_cell.angle_alpha   90.00
_cell.angle_beta   90.00
_cell.angle_gamma   90.00
#
_symmetry.space_group_name_H-M   'P 1'
#
loop_
_entity.id
_entity.type
_entity.pdbx_description
1 polymer ?
#
loop_
_entity_poly.entity_id
_entity_poly.type
_entity_poly.pdbx_seq_one_letter_code
_entity_poly.pdbx_strand_id
1 'polypeptide(L)'
;SLGLFLLYTIASTLLWCGFIWVYNWIFDWTEWVPGINLVYFPHGLRMILVILFAEAGTVGIILGTALMGLDLLRTNPSLGLAQSLVAGAAVWMAARMVLKRSDRLSNRPQTSISAATLDGRSLMLLAFASSVLNASGHVLASRLFEAEADQFEVRFATMFTGDLLGAVILLYALRSLILLIDRGFTRRP
;
A
#
# COMPACT_ATOMS: atom_id res chain seq x y z
N SER A 1 2.31 -8.02 22.31
CA SER A 1 3.50 -8.86 22.60
C SER A 1 4.33 -8.97 21.32
N LEU A 2 5.64 -9.25 21.43
CA LEU A 2 6.51 -9.45 20.26
C LEU A 2 5.99 -10.54 19.31
N GLY A 3 5.43 -11.63 19.86
CA GLY A 3 4.84 -12.71 19.07
C GLY A 3 3.68 -12.26 18.16
N LEU A 4 2.79 -11.39 18.66
CA LEU A 4 1.70 -10.82 17.85
C LEU A 4 2.25 -9.92 16.72
N PHE A 5 3.27 -9.11 17.01
CA PHE A 5 3.91 -8.27 16.00
C PHE A 5 4.52 -9.10 14.86
N LEU A 6 5.22 -10.20 15.20
CA LEU A 6 5.79 -11.12 14.21
C LEU A 6 4.69 -11.81 13.40
N LEU A 7 3.61 -12.25 14.06
CA LEU A 7 2.47 -12.86 13.38
C LEU A 7 1.84 -11.92 12.35
N TYR A 8 1.58 -10.66 12.72
CA TYR A 8 1.01 -9.67 11.80
C TYR A 8 1.97 -9.30 10.67
N THR A 9 3.28 -9.25 10.96
CA THR A 9 4.31 -9.05 9.93
C THR A 9 4.27 -10.18 8.91
N ILE A 10 4.33 -11.44 9.35
CA ILE A 10 4.29 -12.62 8.46
C ILE A 10 2.97 -12.66 7.68
N ALA A 11 1.84 -12.44 8.34
CA ALA A 11 0.54 -12.39 7.68
C ALA A 11 0.50 -11.30 6.59
N SER A 12 1.01 -10.10 6.88
CA SER A 12 1.08 -9.00 5.92
C SER A 12 2.00 -9.31 4.74
N THR A 13 3.16 -9.94 4.99
CA THR A 13 4.07 -10.40 3.93
C THR A 13 3.37 -11.40 3.00
N LEU A 14 2.71 -12.42 3.56
CA LEU A 14 2.03 -13.45 2.78
C LEU A 14 0.85 -12.89 1.98
N LEU A 15 0.03 -12.03 2.61
CA LEU A 15 -1.07 -11.36 1.94
C LEU A 15 -0.57 -10.47 0.80
N TRP A 16 0.52 -9.73 1.03
CA TRP A 16 1.14 -8.91 0.00
C TRP A 16 1.62 -9.74 -1.19
N CYS A 17 2.43 -10.77 -0.94
CA CYS A 17 2.96 -11.63 -2.01
C CYS A 17 1.84 -12.34 -2.78
N GLY A 18 0.87 -12.90 -2.06
CA GLY A 18 -0.28 -13.58 -2.68
C GLY A 18 -1.12 -12.62 -3.52
N PHE A 19 -1.37 -11.41 -3.03
CA PHE A 19 -2.13 -10.42 -3.78
C PHE A 19 -1.39 -9.94 -5.02
N ILE A 20 -0.09 -9.65 -4.94
CA ILE A 20 0.71 -9.27 -6.11
C ILE A 20 0.69 -10.38 -7.16
N TRP A 21 0.86 -11.63 -6.72
CA TRP A 21 0.84 -12.78 -7.62
C TRP A 21 -0.51 -12.91 -8.36
N VAL A 22 -1.63 -12.82 -7.63
CA VAL A 22 -2.97 -12.83 -8.23
C VAL A 22 -3.21 -11.61 -9.12
N TYR A 23 -2.77 -10.43 -8.67
CA TYR A 23 -2.95 -9.18 -9.40
C TYR A 23 -2.23 -9.22 -10.74
N ASN A 24 -0.96 -9.62 -10.77
CA ASN A 24 -0.21 -9.79 -12.01
C ASN A 24 -0.93 -10.81 -12.92
N TRP A 25 -1.26 -11.99 -12.40
CA TRP A 25 -1.95 -13.02 -13.19
C TRP A 25 -3.27 -12.54 -13.84
N ILE A 26 -4.02 -11.65 -13.19
CA ILE A 26 -5.28 -11.10 -13.71
C ILE A 26 -5.08 -9.84 -14.56
N PHE A 27 -4.10 -9.00 -14.24
CA PHE A 27 -3.97 -7.63 -14.76
C PHE A 27 -2.67 -7.38 -15.55
N ASP A 28 -1.86 -8.40 -15.85
CA ASP A 28 -0.66 -8.27 -16.69
C ASP A 28 -0.99 -7.64 -18.07
N TRP A 29 -2.22 -7.81 -18.57
CA TRP A 29 -2.67 -7.20 -19.83
C TRP A 29 -2.98 -5.69 -19.74
N THR A 30 -3.00 -5.10 -18.54
CA THR A 30 -3.27 -3.67 -18.32
C THR A 30 -2.01 -2.80 -18.23
N GLU A 31 -0.85 -3.41 -18.47
CA GLU A 31 0.46 -2.77 -18.38
C GLU A 31 0.69 -1.85 -19.60
N TRP A 32 0.58 -0.53 -19.38
CA TRP A 32 0.85 0.48 -20.41
C TRP A 32 2.35 0.79 -20.55
N VAL A 33 3.11 0.63 -19.46
CA VAL A 33 4.57 0.72 -19.38
C VAL A 33 5.05 -0.38 -18.43
N PRO A 34 6.17 -1.08 -18.68
CA PRO A 34 6.67 -2.12 -17.78
C PRO A 34 6.76 -1.62 -16.32
N GLY A 35 6.04 -2.29 -15.43
CA GLY A 35 5.91 -1.98 -14.00
C GLY A 35 4.85 -0.93 -13.64
N ILE A 36 4.08 -0.38 -14.60
CA ILE A 36 3.15 0.72 -14.35
C ILE A 36 1.78 0.46 -15.00
N ASN A 37 0.81 0.15 -14.13
CA ASN A 37 -0.59 -0.03 -14.51
C ASN A 37 -1.39 1.25 -14.26
N LEU A 38 -2.31 1.55 -15.18
CA LEU A 38 -3.18 2.74 -15.09
C LEU A 38 -4.10 2.70 -13.85
N VAL A 39 -4.38 1.50 -13.34
CA VAL A 39 -5.00 1.26 -12.03
C VAL A 39 -4.18 0.21 -11.27
N TYR A 40 -3.48 0.64 -10.23
CA TYR A 40 -2.57 -0.22 -9.46
C TYR A 40 -3.17 -0.58 -8.09
N PHE A 41 -4.04 -1.60 -8.07
CA PHE A 41 -4.68 -2.10 -6.84
C PHE A 41 -3.72 -2.48 -5.70
N PRO A 42 -2.49 -2.96 -5.95
CA PRO A 42 -1.60 -3.29 -4.85
C PRO A 42 -1.31 -2.09 -3.93
N HIS A 43 -1.24 -0.86 -4.44
CA HIS A 43 -1.08 0.31 -3.56
C HIS A 43 -2.23 0.47 -2.57
N GLY A 44 -3.46 0.18 -3.00
CA GLY A 44 -4.62 0.08 -2.13
C GLY A 44 -4.45 -0.94 -1.00
N LEU A 45 -3.93 -2.13 -1.32
CA LEU A 45 -3.71 -3.18 -0.34
C LEU A 45 -2.65 -2.76 0.69
N ARG A 46 -1.57 -2.10 0.27
CA ARG A 46 -0.55 -1.58 1.20
C ARG A 46 -1.18 -0.72 2.29
N MET A 47 -2.09 0.18 1.91
CA MET A 47 -2.82 1.01 2.88
C MET A 47 -3.68 0.19 3.82
N ILE A 48 -4.43 -0.79 3.31
CA ILE A 48 -5.27 -1.66 4.15
C ILE A 48 -4.41 -2.38 5.20
N LEU A 49 -3.28 -2.96 4.79
CA LEU A 49 -2.35 -3.65 5.69
C LEU A 49 -1.76 -2.70 6.73
N VAL A 50 -1.39 -1.48 6.36
CA VAL A 50 -0.88 -0.47 7.32
C VAL A 50 -1.97 0.04 8.26
N ILE A 51 -3.20 0.22 7.80
CA ILE A 51 -4.33 0.61 8.68
C ILE A 51 -4.63 -0.49 9.70
N LEU A 52 -4.63 -1.76 9.26
CA LEU A 52 -4.95 -2.91 10.11
C LEU A 52 -3.83 -3.22 11.10
N PHE A 53 -2.59 -3.26 10.62
CA PHE A 53 -1.45 -3.83 11.33
C PHE A 53 -0.35 -2.81 11.68
N ALA A 54 -0.55 -1.53 11.36
CA ALA A 54 0.37 -0.43 11.66
C ALA A 54 1.82 -0.73 11.22
N GLU A 55 2.77 -0.67 12.16
CA GLU A 55 4.19 -0.96 11.90
C GLU A 55 4.41 -2.38 11.40
N ALA A 56 3.68 -3.38 11.91
CA ALA A 56 3.84 -4.76 11.48
C ALA A 56 3.43 -4.94 10.01
N GLY A 57 2.35 -4.26 9.60
CA GLY A 57 1.92 -4.21 8.20
C GLY A 57 2.97 -3.58 7.30
N THR A 58 3.60 -2.50 7.78
CA THR A 58 4.67 -1.80 7.07
C THR A 58 5.87 -2.69 6.83
N VAL A 59 6.36 -3.37 7.88
CA VAL A 59 7.49 -4.31 7.76
C VAL A 59 7.11 -5.48 6.85
N GLY A 60 5.89 -6.00 6.95
CA GLY A 60 5.41 -7.07 6.08
C GLY A 60 5.40 -6.68 4.61
N ILE A 61 4.98 -5.46 4.26
CA ILE A 61 5.02 -4.94 2.88
C ILE A 61 6.46 -4.82 2.39
N ILE A 62 7.38 -4.32 3.21
CA ILE A 62 8.80 -4.17 2.83
C ILE A 62 9.39 -5.55 2.53
N LEU A 63 9.18 -6.52 3.42
CA LEU A 63 9.65 -7.90 3.22
C LEU A 63 9.00 -8.54 1.99
N GLY A 64 7.69 -8.38 1.84
CA GLY A 64 6.97 -8.94 0.70
C GLY A 64 7.41 -8.32 -0.63
N THR A 65 7.65 -7.01 -0.66
CA THR A 65 8.16 -6.32 -1.86
C THR A 65 9.57 -6.78 -2.19
N ALA A 66 10.43 -6.96 -1.19
CA ALA A 66 11.77 -7.52 -1.38
C ALA A 66 11.71 -8.97 -1.92
N LEU A 67 10.81 -9.80 -1.40
CA LEU A 67 10.63 -11.18 -1.86
C LEU A 67 10.10 -11.26 -3.30
N MET A 68 9.16 -10.39 -3.68
CA MET A 68 8.65 -10.33 -5.05
C MET A 68 9.65 -9.69 -6.02
N GLY A 69 10.56 -8.84 -5.52
CA GLY A 69 11.59 -8.15 -6.28
C GLY A 69 12.98 -8.79 -6.20
N LEU A 70 13.08 -10.12 -5.98
CA LEU A 70 14.38 -10.78 -5.79
C LEU A 70 15.33 -10.62 -6.97
N ASP A 71 14.82 -10.60 -8.21
CA ASP A 71 15.67 -10.41 -9.38
C ASP A 71 16.26 -9.00 -9.44
N LEU A 72 15.48 -7.99 -9.03
CA LEU A 72 15.99 -6.62 -8.90
C LEU A 72 17.00 -6.51 -7.75
N LEU A 73 16.76 -7.17 -6.62
CA LEU A 73 17.73 -7.22 -5.52
C LEU A 73 19.04 -7.90 -5.92
N ARG A 74 19.02 -8.88 -6.81
CA ARG A 74 20.23 -9.57 -7.32
C ARG A 74 21.00 -8.71 -8.31
N THR A 75 20.30 -8.00 -9.19
CA THR A 75 20.91 -7.20 -10.27
C THR A 75 21.30 -5.80 -9.81
N ASN A 76 20.48 -5.16 -8.97
CA ASN A 76 20.72 -3.85 -8.38
C ASN A 76 20.20 -3.82 -6.92
N PRO A 77 21.00 -4.33 -5.96
CA PRO A 77 20.60 -4.42 -4.55
C PRO A 77 20.16 -3.08 -3.95
N SER A 78 20.86 -2.00 -4.31
CA SER A 78 20.57 -0.65 -3.80
C SER A 78 19.19 -0.18 -4.24
N LEU A 79 18.87 -0.33 -5.54
CA LEU A 79 17.55 0.02 -6.06
C LEU A 79 16.46 -0.89 -5.49
N GLY A 80 16.68 -2.21 -5.46
CA GLY A 80 15.70 -3.17 -4.93
C GLY A 80 15.37 -2.92 -3.45
N LEU A 81 16.37 -2.61 -2.62
CA LEU A 81 16.17 -2.24 -1.22
C LEU A 81 15.45 -0.89 -1.10
N ALA A 82 15.87 0.11 -1.87
CA ALA A 82 15.22 1.43 -1.85
C ALA A 82 13.74 1.35 -2.23
N GLN A 83 13.42 0.62 -3.31
CA GLN A 83 12.03 0.42 -3.74
C GLN A 83 11.21 -0.36 -2.70
N SER A 84 11.79 -1.39 -2.08
CA SER A 84 11.11 -2.15 -1.02
C SER A 84 10.82 -1.29 0.21
N LEU A 85 11.78 -0.44 0.61
CA LEU A 85 11.61 0.51 1.70
C LEU A 85 10.55 1.57 1.38
N VAL A 86 10.59 2.16 0.18
CA VAL A 86 9.61 3.16 -0.27
C VAL A 86 8.18 2.59 -0.21
N ALA A 87 7.98 1.36 -0.70
CA ALA A 87 6.67 0.72 -0.75
C ALA A 87 5.97 0.68 0.62
N GLY A 88 6.69 0.34 1.69
CA GLY A 88 6.16 0.36 3.05
C GLY A 88 6.14 1.76 3.66
N ALA A 89 7.25 2.49 3.57
CA ALA A 89 7.45 3.75 4.26
C ALA A 89 6.49 4.85 3.78
N ALA A 90 6.22 4.93 2.47
CA ALA A 90 5.32 5.93 1.90
C ALA A 90 3.92 5.87 2.52
N VAL A 91 3.37 4.65 2.61
CA VAL A 91 2.05 4.42 3.18
C VAL A 91 2.03 4.64 4.69
N TRP A 92 3.05 4.16 5.40
CA TRP A 92 3.17 4.38 6.84
C TRP A 92 3.28 5.87 7.20
N MET A 93 4.09 6.63 6.46
CA MET A 93 4.22 8.08 6.64
C MET A 93 2.89 8.78 6.34
N ALA A 94 2.22 8.45 5.23
CA ALA A 94 0.91 9.01 4.90
C ALA A 94 -0.13 8.72 6.01
N ALA A 95 -0.19 7.48 6.50
CA ALA A 95 -1.06 7.09 7.60
C ALA A 95 -0.75 7.88 8.88
N ARG A 96 0.54 8.06 9.21
CA ARG A 96 0.97 8.89 10.35
C ARG A 96 0.59 10.35 10.19
N MET A 97 0.67 10.93 8.99
CA MET A 97 0.31 12.34 8.73
C MET A 97 -1.20 12.58 8.79
N VAL A 98 -2.00 11.67 8.22
CA VAL A 98 -3.45 11.83 8.08
C VAL A 98 -4.20 11.35 9.32
N LEU A 99 -3.81 10.21 9.90
CA LEU A 99 -4.55 9.54 10.98
C LEU A 99 -4.10 9.95 12.39
N LYS A 100 -2.84 10.37 12.61
CA LYS A 100 -2.44 10.95 13.93
C LYS A 100 -3.21 12.23 14.25
N ARG A 101 -3.62 12.99 13.23
CA ARG A 101 -4.47 14.17 13.42
C ARG A 101 -5.85 13.81 13.98
N SER A 102 -6.19 12.51 14.04
CA SER A 102 -7.50 12.00 14.41
C SER A 102 -7.42 10.91 15.49
N ASP A 103 -6.49 10.90 16.46
CA ASP A 103 -6.41 9.91 17.57
C ASP A 103 -6.49 8.40 17.20
N ARG A 104 -6.53 8.05 15.91
CA ARG A 104 -6.90 6.74 15.37
C ARG A 104 -5.70 5.82 15.18
N LEU A 105 -4.49 6.35 15.27
CA LEU A 105 -3.27 5.58 15.09
C LEU A 105 -2.67 5.18 16.45
N SER A 106 -3.39 4.35 17.18
CA SER A 106 -2.79 3.63 18.31
C SER A 106 -1.71 2.68 17.77
N ASN A 107 -0.57 2.53 18.47
CA ASN A 107 0.48 1.56 18.11
C ASN A 107 0.05 0.09 18.32
N ARG A 108 -1.26 -0.18 18.30
CA ARG A 108 -1.84 -1.51 18.49
C ARG A 108 -2.61 -1.90 17.22
N PRO A 109 -2.44 -3.15 16.76
CA PRO A 109 -3.25 -3.74 15.70
C PRO A 109 -4.74 -3.55 16.00
N GLN A 110 -5.49 -3.04 15.02
CA GLN A 110 -6.92 -2.80 15.21
C GLN A 110 -7.68 -4.10 14.96
N THR A 111 -8.25 -4.67 16.02
CA THR A 111 -9.06 -5.90 15.94
C THR A 111 -10.50 -5.63 15.51
N SER A 112 -10.94 -4.38 15.48
CA SER A 112 -12.24 -3.96 14.94
C SER A 112 -12.09 -2.67 14.14
N ILE A 113 -12.47 -2.71 12.87
CA ILE A 113 -12.64 -1.52 12.02
C ILE A 113 -14.15 -1.22 11.99
N SER A 114 -14.59 -0.16 12.65
CA SER A 114 -15.95 0.34 12.46
C SER A 114 -16.01 1.24 11.22
N ALA A 115 -17.13 1.23 10.48
CA ALA A 115 -17.33 2.19 9.39
C ALA A 115 -17.26 3.66 9.85
N ALA A 116 -17.60 3.94 11.12
CA ALA A 116 -17.47 5.27 11.73
C ALA A 116 -16.00 5.71 11.89
N THR A 117 -15.08 4.76 12.00
CA THR A 117 -13.62 5.00 12.09
C THR A 117 -12.94 5.24 10.74
N LEU A 118 -13.63 5.08 9.60
CA LEU A 118 -13.11 5.33 8.25
C LEU A 118 -13.90 6.46 7.55
N ASP A 119 -13.62 7.70 7.94
CA ASP A 119 -14.17 8.88 7.27
C ASP A 119 -13.68 8.92 5.81
N GLY A 120 -14.61 9.13 4.86
CA GLY A 120 -14.30 9.12 3.43
C GLY A 120 -13.26 10.18 3.07
N ARG A 121 -13.30 11.34 3.74
CA ARG A 121 -12.30 12.40 3.53
C ARG A 121 -10.90 11.94 3.96
N SER A 122 -10.78 11.29 5.12
CA SER A 122 -9.50 10.75 5.59
C SER A 122 -8.96 9.66 4.66
N LEU A 123 -9.81 8.80 4.10
CA LEU A 123 -9.40 7.81 3.11
C LEU A 123 -8.88 8.46 1.82
N MET A 124 -9.57 9.48 1.32
CA MET A 124 -9.13 10.23 0.14
C MET A 124 -7.79 10.94 0.38
N LEU A 125 -7.63 11.60 1.54
CA LEU A 125 -6.38 12.25 1.92
C LEU A 125 -5.24 11.25 2.09
N LEU A 126 -5.53 10.07 2.65
CA LEU A 126 -4.56 8.99 2.80
C LEU A 126 -4.13 8.43 1.44
N ALA A 127 -5.09 8.15 0.55
CA ALA A 127 -4.81 7.73 -0.83
C ALA A 127 -3.91 8.75 -1.52
N PHE A 128 -4.32 10.02 -1.53
CA PHE A 128 -3.54 11.09 -2.16
C PHE A 128 -2.13 11.22 -1.57
N ALA A 129 -1.99 11.34 -0.25
CA ALA A 129 -0.68 11.51 0.39
C ALA A 129 0.23 10.29 0.17
N SER A 130 -0.31 9.08 0.27
CA SER A 130 0.47 7.86 0.03
C SER A 130 0.91 7.74 -1.42
N SER A 131 0.05 8.07 -2.39
CA SER A 131 0.40 8.04 -3.82
C SER A 131 1.49 9.05 -4.16
N VAL A 132 1.43 10.27 -3.61
CA VAL A 132 2.50 11.27 -3.80
C VAL A 132 3.82 10.79 -3.21
N LEU A 133 3.81 10.28 -1.97
CA LEU A 133 5.01 9.78 -1.30
C LEU A 133 5.60 8.56 -2.01
N ASN A 134 4.74 7.65 -2.48
CA ASN A 134 5.17 6.44 -3.18
C ASN A 134 5.80 6.79 -4.53
N ALA A 135 5.09 7.55 -5.37
CA ALA A 135 5.59 7.98 -6.67
C ALA A 135 6.89 8.80 -6.55
N SER A 136 6.94 9.76 -5.62
CA SER A 136 8.16 10.56 -5.38
C SER A 136 9.32 9.68 -4.91
N GLY A 137 9.05 8.74 -4.00
CA GLY A 137 10.07 7.85 -3.44
C GLY A 137 10.67 6.92 -4.48
N HIS A 138 9.84 6.32 -5.35
CA HIS A 138 10.31 5.45 -6.43
C HIS A 138 11.09 6.24 -7.49
N VAL A 139 10.60 7.42 -7.89
CA VAL A 139 11.32 8.29 -8.84
C VAL A 139 12.67 8.72 -8.26
N LEU A 140 12.72 9.08 -6.98
CA LEU A 140 13.97 9.43 -6.30
C LEU A 140 14.92 8.22 -6.20
N ALA A 141 14.41 7.03 -5.84
CA ALA A 141 15.21 5.82 -5.76
C ALA A 141 15.82 5.45 -7.12
N SER A 142 15.02 5.48 -8.19
CA SER A 142 15.52 5.30 -9.55
C SER A 142 16.57 6.35 -9.91
N ARG A 143 16.33 7.62 -9.60
CA ARG A 143 17.31 8.69 -9.90
C ARG A 143 18.65 8.52 -9.19
N LEU A 144 18.65 7.91 -8.00
CA LEU A 144 19.86 7.70 -7.21
C LEU A 144 20.62 6.40 -7.57
N PHE A 145 19.90 5.37 -8.03
CA PHE A 145 20.45 4.01 -8.14
C PHE A 145 20.33 3.39 -9.54
N GLU A 146 19.66 4.04 -10.49
CA GLU A 146 19.48 3.58 -11.87
C GLU A 146 20.21 4.54 -12.82
N ALA A 147 21.25 4.05 -13.51
CA ALA A 147 22.19 4.89 -14.27
C ALA A 147 21.55 5.62 -15.47
N GLU A 148 20.49 5.06 -16.04
CA GLU A 148 19.81 5.54 -17.24
C GLU A 148 18.36 5.96 -16.96
N ALA A 149 18.04 6.36 -15.72
CA ALA A 149 16.68 6.81 -15.42
C ALA A 149 16.35 8.09 -16.21
N ASP A 150 15.47 7.97 -17.20
CA ASP A 150 14.91 9.08 -17.96
C ASP A 150 13.40 9.23 -17.67
N GLN A 151 12.77 10.24 -18.29
CA GLN A 151 11.31 10.45 -18.25
C GLN A 151 10.69 10.49 -16.84
N PHE A 152 11.36 11.11 -15.86
CA PHE A 152 10.91 11.16 -14.47
C PHE A 152 9.50 11.73 -14.29
N GLU A 153 9.12 12.73 -15.09
CA GLU A 153 7.79 13.34 -15.04
C GLU A 153 6.71 12.35 -15.45
N VAL A 154 6.96 11.58 -16.51
CA VAL A 154 6.04 10.53 -17.00
C VAL A 154 5.96 9.40 -15.99
N ARG A 155 7.11 8.92 -15.47
CA ARG A 155 7.16 7.89 -14.41
C ARG A 155 6.40 8.32 -13.16
N PHE A 156 6.60 9.57 -12.71
CA PHE A 156 5.87 10.12 -11.58
C PHE A 156 4.37 10.16 -11.85
N ALA A 157 3.96 10.76 -12.97
CA ALA A 157 2.54 10.97 -13.29
C ALA A 157 1.79 9.63 -13.44
N THR A 158 2.41 8.66 -14.11
CA THR A 158 1.82 7.33 -14.33
C THR A 158 1.74 6.53 -13.03
N MET A 159 2.81 6.48 -12.22
CA MET A 159 2.79 5.82 -10.91
C MET A 159 1.81 6.49 -9.94
N PHE A 160 1.84 7.83 -9.84
CA PHE A 160 0.91 8.58 -8.99
C PHE A 160 -0.56 8.31 -9.36
N THR A 161 -0.87 8.32 -10.65
CA THR A 161 -2.24 8.08 -11.14
C THR A 161 -2.68 6.66 -10.87
N GLY A 162 -1.85 5.67 -11.20
CA GLY A 162 -2.13 4.25 -10.95
C GLY A 162 -2.34 3.96 -9.47
N ASP A 163 -1.45 4.48 -8.63
CA ASP A 163 -1.52 4.35 -7.17
C ASP A 163 -2.78 5.00 -6.63
N LEU A 164 -3.10 6.24 -7.04
CA LEU A 164 -4.25 6.98 -6.53
C LEU A 164 -5.57 6.29 -6.90
N LEU A 165 -5.72 5.86 -8.15
CA LEU A 165 -6.92 5.17 -8.60
C LEU A 165 -7.07 3.81 -7.91
N GLY A 166 -6.00 3.01 -7.86
CA GLY A 166 -6.01 1.71 -7.18
C GLY A 166 -6.32 1.84 -5.68
N ALA A 167 -5.75 2.85 -5.03
CA ALA A 167 -6.01 3.22 -3.65
C ALA A 167 -7.48 3.58 -3.39
N VAL A 168 -8.01 4.54 -4.16
CA VAL A 168 -9.39 5.02 -3.99
C VAL A 168 -10.38 3.89 -4.22
N ILE A 169 -10.22 3.12 -5.30
CA ILE A 169 -11.15 2.03 -5.60
C ILE A 169 -11.16 0.99 -4.47
N LEU A 170 -9.98 0.52 -4.05
CA LEU A 170 -9.91 -0.56 -3.07
C LEU A 170 -10.35 -0.12 -1.66
N LEU A 171 -9.97 1.09 -1.22
CA LEU A 171 -10.40 1.61 0.08
C LEU A 171 -11.91 1.85 0.13
N TYR A 172 -12.50 2.40 -0.93
CA TYR A 172 -13.94 2.65 -0.95
C TYR A 172 -14.75 1.37 -1.15
N ALA A 173 -14.21 0.38 -1.87
CA ALA A 173 -14.80 -0.96 -1.93
C ALA A 173 -14.82 -1.61 -0.54
N LEU A 174 -13.70 -1.59 0.19
CA LEU A 174 -13.63 -2.11 1.56
C LEU A 174 -14.58 -1.36 2.50
N ARG A 175 -14.60 -0.02 2.44
CA ARG A 175 -15.53 0.80 3.23
C ARG A 175 -16.99 0.45 2.95
N SER A 176 -17.34 0.27 1.68
CA SER A 176 -18.71 -0.10 1.28
C SER A 176 -19.08 -1.48 1.78
N LEU A 177 -18.15 -2.45 1.71
CA LEU A 177 -18.35 -3.79 2.24
C LEU A 177 -18.58 -3.77 3.76
N ILE A 178 -17.78 -3.01 4.52
CA ILE A 178 -17.96 -2.86 5.97
C ILE A 178 -19.33 -2.24 6.29
N LEU A 179 -19.72 -1.17 5.58
CA LEU A 179 -21.04 -0.55 5.75
C LEU A 179 -22.20 -1.51 5.47
N LEU A 180 -22.06 -2.39 4.47
CA LEU A 180 -23.07 -3.41 4.16
C LEU A 180 -23.15 -4.47 5.26
N ILE A 181 -22.01 -4.90 5.79
CA ILE A 181 -21.95 -5.87 6.90
C ILE A 181 -22.57 -5.27 8.17
N ASP A 182 -22.20 -4.03 8.54
CA ASP A 182 -22.73 -3.33 9.72
C ASP A 182 -24.26 -3.14 9.63
N ARG A 183 -24.78 -2.80 8.45
CA ARG A 183 -26.22 -2.72 8.18
C ARG A 183 -26.92 -4.07 8.23
N GLY A 184 -26.23 -5.15 7.85
CA GLY A 184 -26.74 -6.51 7.94
C GLY A 184 -26.85 -7.02 9.38
N PHE A 185 -25.90 -6.66 10.25
CA PHE A 185 -25.92 -7.03 11.68
C PHE A 185 -26.96 -6.26 12.49
N THR A 186 -27.18 -4.97 12.18
CA THR A 186 -28.20 -4.14 12.85
C THR A 186 -29.65 -4.48 12.46
N ARG A 187 -29.84 -5.30 11.40
CA ARG A 187 -31.15 -5.75 10.93
C ARG A 187 -31.54 -7.16 11.38
N ARG A 188 -30.74 -7.83 12.22
CA ARG A 188 -31.15 -9.10 12.82
C ARG A 188 -32.09 -8.81 14.01
N PRO A 189 -33.36 -9.29 13.98
CA PRO A 189 -34.31 -9.11 15.08
C PRO A 189 -33.89 -9.86 16.35
#